data_AF-A0A7S1C5W0-F1
#
_entry.id   AF-A0A7S1C5W0-F1
#
_cell.length_a   1.000
_cell.length_b   1.000
_cell.length_c   1.000
_cell.angle_alpha   90.00
_cell.angle_beta   90.00
_cell.angle_gamma   90.00
#
_symmetry.space_group_name_H-M   'P 1'
#
loop_
_entity.id
_entity.type
_entity.pdbx_description
1 polymer ?
#
loop_
_entity_poly.entity_id
_entity_poly.type
_entity_poly.pdbx_seq_one_letter_code
_entity_poly.pdbx_strand_id
1 'polypeptide(L)'
;GGGGKGSGGGANPFQAASRDARALDLPVGNHPNDGKIVSVGLVRKHDGAPIPYDSINSFTLITVLRLGLLSPLRRAAYHRFVAMPLYEDMAPWNIVFRGAQLDYIDYDTKDHTYDDVVPLVYQIMEVLFNYKRTVEDFKACGGKAGNPYNFPFVSDCVASDYRGPCKDPALPVPCRDNTCRSDYVACLRATSAVELEELAEVERRKAAREALRAAVEAEAELAEREGREWTPQLAAEAGAA
;
A
#
# COMPACT_ATOMS: atom_id res chain seq x y z
N GLY A 1 10.71 50.71 -8.13
CA GLY A 1 11.02 49.27 -8.02
C GLY A 1 9.83 48.60 -7.38
N GLY A 2 9.20 47.56 -7.92
CA GLY A 2 9.74 46.53 -8.81
C GLY A 2 10.35 45.40 -7.97
N GLY A 3 9.69 44.25 -7.92
CA GLY A 3 10.27 43.01 -7.37
C GLY A 3 9.27 42.06 -6.74
N GLY A 4 8.50 41.34 -7.56
CA GLY A 4 7.76 40.15 -7.13
C GLY A 4 8.69 38.94 -6.95
N LYS A 5 8.28 37.98 -6.12
CA LYS A 5 8.82 36.62 -6.08
C LYS A 5 7.65 35.64 -6.10
N GLY A 6 7.53 34.94 -7.22
CA GLY A 6 6.60 33.83 -7.40
C GLY A 6 7.05 32.61 -6.61
N SER A 7 6.07 31.89 -6.04
CA SER A 7 6.27 30.52 -5.59
C SER A 7 6.04 29.59 -6.78
N GLY A 8 7.07 28.80 -7.11
CA GLY A 8 6.99 27.75 -8.10
C GLY A 8 6.22 26.58 -7.52
N GLY A 9 4.92 26.48 -7.85
CA GLY A 9 4.17 25.25 -7.72
C GLY A 9 4.77 24.21 -8.66
N GLY A 10 5.43 23.20 -8.10
CA GLY A 10 5.90 22.05 -8.85
C GLY A 10 4.71 21.37 -9.53
N ALA A 11 4.64 21.49 -10.85
CA ALA A 11 3.60 20.85 -11.65
C ALA A 11 3.64 19.34 -11.40
N ASN A 12 2.49 18.80 -10.99
CA ASN A 12 2.29 17.37 -10.81
C ASN A 12 2.53 16.67 -12.17
N PRO A 13 3.44 15.69 -12.29
CA PRO A 13 3.71 15.00 -13.55
C PRO A 13 2.49 14.28 -14.14
N PHE A 14 1.43 14.06 -13.35
CA PHE A 14 0.14 13.55 -13.84
C PHE A 14 -0.76 14.62 -14.49
N GLN A 15 -0.53 15.91 -14.26
CA GLN A 15 -1.19 16.97 -15.06
C GLN A 15 -0.58 17.07 -16.46
N ALA A 16 0.71 16.74 -16.62
CA ALA A 16 1.40 16.75 -17.91
C ALA A 16 0.96 15.59 -18.81
N ALA A 17 0.64 14.42 -18.24
CA ALA A 17 0.14 13.26 -18.99
C ALA A 17 -1.30 13.45 -19.55
N SER A 18 -2.03 14.48 -19.11
CA SER A 18 -3.38 14.77 -19.63
C SER A 18 -3.41 15.67 -20.87
N ARG A 19 -2.26 16.18 -21.34
CA ARG A 19 -2.23 17.23 -22.37
C ARG A 19 -2.31 16.76 -23.82
N ASP A 20 -2.22 15.46 -24.11
CA ASP A 20 -2.28 14.94 -25.49
C ASP A 20 -3.41 13.93 -25.77
N ALA A 21 -4.31 13.69 -24.82
CA ALA A 21 -5.60 13.13 -25.17
C ALA A 21 -6.44 14.26 -25.79
N ARG A 22 -6.48 14.37 -27.13
CA ARG A 22 -7.64 14.98 -27.78
C ARG A 22 -8.85 14.38 -27.09
N ALA A 23 -9.65 15.21 -26.41
CA ALA A 23 -10.89 14.78 -25.79
C ALA A 23 -11.74 14.19 -26.92
N LEU A 24 -11.69 12.87 -27.08
CA LEU A 24 -12.57 12.13 -27.95
C LEU A 24 -13.95 12.38 -27.36
N ASP A 25 -14.83 13.01 -28.15
CA ASP A 25 -16.21 13.24 -27.76
C ASP A 25 -16.92 11.89 -27.82
N LEU A 26 -16.82 11.14 -26.72
CA LEU A 26 -17.38 9.82 -26.57
C LEU A 26 -18.79 9.93 -25.99
N PRO A 27 -19.76 9.10 -26.44
CA PRO A 27 -21.08 9.06 -25.82
C PRO A 27 -20.97 8.75 -24.33
N VAL A 28 -21.79 9.41 -23.49
CA VAL A 28 -21.80 9.23 -22.03
C VAL A 28 -21.80 7.75 -21.66
N GLY A 29 -20.92 7.35 -20.74
CA GLY A 29 -20.70 5.95 -20.38
C GLY A 29 -19.60 5.26 -21.17
N ASN A 30 -18.96 5.91 -22.15
CA ASN A 30 -17.84 5.34 -22.92
C ASN A 30 -16.53 6.03 -22.55
N HIS A 31 -15.50 5.24 -22.27
CA HIS A 31 -14.20 5.73 -21.81
C HIS A 31 -13.07 5.12 -22.64
N PRO A 32 -12.00 5.88 -22.95
CA PRO A 32 -10.81 5.32 -23.56
C PRO A 32 -10.02 4.51 -22.52
N ASN A 33 -9.60 3.31 -22.88
CA ASN A 33 -8.75 2.44 -22.05
C ASN A 33 -7.80 1.63 -22.97
N ASP A 34 -6.50 1.89 -22.87
CA ASP A 34 -5.44 1.19 -23.62
C ASP A 34 -5.74 1.04 -25.13
N GLY A 35 -6.06 2.17 -25.78
CA GLY A 35 -6.38 2.22 -27.21
C GLY A 35 -7.76 1.65 -27.60
N LYS A 36 -8.58 1.21 -26.64
CA LYS A 36 -9.94 0.71 -26.87
C LYS A 36 -10.98 1.65 -26.22
N ILE A 37 -12.22 1.58 -26.69
CA ILE A 37 -13.36 2.22 -26.04
C ILE A 37 -14.07 1.16 -25.19
N VAL A 38 -14.25 1.46 -23.90
CA VAL A 38 -14.98 0.60 -22.95
C VAL A 38 -16.23 1.32 -22.46
N SER A 39 -17.37 0.62 -22.42
CA SER A 39 -18.60 1.15 -21.85
C SER A 39 -18.72 0.76 -20.37
N VAL A 40 -18.95 1.74 -19.50
CA VAL A 40 -19.09 1.54 -18.06
C VAL A 40 -20.37 2.21 -17.57
N GLY A 41 -21.18 1.44 -16.87
CA GLY A 41 -22.42 1.92 -16.27
C GLY A 41 -23.06 0.82 -15.42
N LEU A 42 -24.08 1.20 -14.67
CA LEU A 42 -24.93 0.26 -13.95
C LEU A 42 -26.24 0.03 -14.69
N VAL A 43 -26.84 -1.14 -14.49
CA VAL A 43 -28.23 -1.39 -14.90
C VAL A 43 -29.08 -1.41 -13.65
N ARG A 44 -30.07 -0.53 -13.60
CA ARG A 44 -30.94 -0.39 -12.44
C ARG A 44 -31.89 -1.58 -12.38
N LYS A 45 -31.85 -2.32 -11.26
CA LYS A 45 -32.49 -3.63 -11.12
C LYS A 45 -34.02 -3.62 -11.31
N HIS A 46 -34.71 -2.54 -10.96
CA HIS A 46 -36.18 -2.51 -10.94
C HIS A 46 -36.82 -2.19 -12.30
N ASP A 47 -36.12 -1.49 -13.18
CA ASP A 47 -36.65 -1.06 -14.49
C ASP A 47 -35.71 -1.30 -15.66
N GLY A 48 -34.52 -1.86 -15.42
CA GLY A 48 -33.52 -2.14 -16.44
C GLY A 48 -32.88 -0.88 -17.04
N ALA A 49 -33.12 0.30 -16.47
CA ALA A 49 -32.59 1.54 -17.02
C ALA A 49 -31.05 1.57 -16.92
N PRO A 50 -30.34 1.89 -18.02
CA PRO A 50 -28.90 2.09 -17.99
C PRO A 50 -28.57 3.40 -17.28
N ILE A 51 -27.56 3.35 -16.41
CA ILE A 51 -26.98 4.50 -15.71
C ILE A 51 -25.52 4.60 -16.18
N PRO A 52 -25.26 5.32 -17.29
CA PRO A 52 -23.91 5.49 -17.79
C PRO A 52 -23.11 6.41 -16.86
N TYR A 53 -21.85 6.08 -16.60
CA TYR A 53 -20.97 6.98 -15.84
C TYR A 53 -20.31 7.99 -16.77
N ASP A 54 -20.26 9.26 -16.36
CA ASP A 54 -19.67 10.35 -17.15
C ASP A 54 -18.14 10.39 -17.00
N SER A 55 -17.65 10.22 -15.78
CA SER A 55 -16.27 10.26 -15.37
C SER A 55 -16.03 9.20 -14.30
N ILE A 56 -14.94 8.45 -14.47
CA ILE A 56 -14.52 7.48 -13.47
C ILE A 56 -13.21 7.98 -12.89
N ASN A 57 -13.33 8.65 -11.74
CA ASN A 57 -12.17 9.29 -11.11
C ASN A 57 -11.51 8.37 -10.07
N SER A 58 -12.20 7.28 -9.67
CA SER A 58 -11.69 6.36 -8.67
C SER A 58 -12.43 5.02 -8.62
N PHE A 59 -11.78 3.99 -8.08
CA PHE A 59 -12.40 2.69 -7.77
C PHE A 59 -12.19 2.34 -6.30
N THR A 60 -13.20 1.83 -5.60
CA THR A 60 -13.00 1.39 -4.21
C THR A 60 -12.03 0.21 -4.13
N LEU A 61 -11.25 0.15 -3.05
CA LEU A 61 -10.29 -0.93 -2.80
C LEU A 61 -11.01 -2.29 -2.79
N ILE A 62 -12.21 -2.38 -2.21
CA ILE A 62 -13.01 -3.61 -2.25
C ILE A 62 -13.38 -4.05 -3.66
N THR A 63 -13.72 -3.12 -4.57
CA THR A 63 -13.97 -3.45 -5.98
C THR A 63 -12.74 -4.06 -6.61
N VAL A 64 -11.59 -3.41 -6.45
CA VAL A 64 -10.34 -3.87 -7.06
C VAL A 64 -9.91 -5.24 -6.50
N LEU A 65 -10.05 -5.46 -5.19
CA LEU A 65 -9.76 -6.75 -4.56
C LEU A 65 -10.68 -7.87 -5.07
N ARG A 66 -11.98 -7.60 -5.25
CA ARG A 66 -12.97 -8.57 -5.76
C ARG A 66 -12.78 -8.91 -7.23
N LEU A 67 -12.18 -8.03 -8.02
CA LEU A 67 -11.83 -8.29 -9.42
C LEU A 67 -10.66 -9.28 -9.57
N GLY A 68 -10.01 -9.69 -8.47
CA GLY A 68 -8.97 -10.72 -8.50
C GLY A 68 -7.63 -10.19 -8.99
N LEU A 69 -7.07 -9.18 -8.31
CA LEU A 69 -5.74 -8.66 -8.62
C LEU A 69 -4.68 -9.77 -8.70
N LEU A 70 -3.84 -9.66 -9.74
CA LEU A 70 -2.60 -10.45 -9.82
C LEU A 70 -1.74 -10.20 -8.57
N SER A 71 -1.00 -11.24 -8.14
CA SER A 71 -0.18 -11.18 -6.92
C SER A 71 0.71 -9.92 -6.79
N PRO A 72 1.40 -9.45 -7.85
CA PRO A 72 2.19 -8.21 -7.76
C PRO A 72 1.34 -6.97 -7.48
N LEU A 73 0.18 -6.84 -8.12
CA LEU A 73 -0.73 -5.71 -7.93
C LEU A 73 -1.37 -5.74 -6.55
N ARG A 74 -1.76 -6.93 -6.06
CA ARG A 74 -2.30 -7.10 -4.71
C ARG A 74 -1.27 -6.74 -3.64
N ARG A 75 -0.02 -7.15 -3.82
CA ARG A 75 1.09 -6.78 -2.92
C ARG A 75 1.34 -5.28 -2.94
N ALA A 76 1.38 -4.68 -4.12
CA ALA A 76 1.55 -3.23 -4.25
C ALA A 76 0.38 -2.44 -3.65
N ALA A 77 -0.86 -2.95 -3.73
CA ALA A 77 -2.03 -2.37 -3.08
C ALA A 77 -1.91 -2.46 -1.54
N TYR A 78 -1.45 -3.60 -1.02
CA TYR A 78 -1.23 -3.81 0.40
C TYR A 78 -0.20 -2.82 0.99
N HIS A 79 0.95 -2.64 0.33
CA HIS A 79 1.96 -1.68 0.80
C HIS A 79 1.42 -0.25 0.85
N ARG A 80 0.62 0.15 -0.14
CA ARG A 80 -0.05 1.46 -0.14
C ARG A 80 -1.03 1.59 1.00
N PHE A 81 -1.82 0.55 1.27
CA PHE A 81 -2.81 0.54 2.35
C PHE A 81 -2.16 0.70 3.72
N VAL A 82 -1.12 -0.08 4.01
CA VAL A 82 -0.40 -0.02 5.30
C VAL A 82 0.29 1.33 5.54
N ALA A 83 0.65 2.04 4.47
CA ALA A 83 1.24 3.36 4.55
C ALA A 83 0.22 4.49 4.78
N MET A 84 -1.09 4.23 4.67
CA MET A 84 -2.12 5.23 4.95
C MET A 84 -2.19 5.53 6.47
N PRO A 85 -2.63 6.75 6.86
CA PRO A 85 -3.03 7.05 8.23
C PRO A 85 -4.19 6.15 8.68
N LEU A 86 -4.31 5.96 10.00
CA LEU A 86 -5.38 5.17 10.59
C LEU A 86 -6.62 6.04 10.81
N TYR A 87 -7.66 5.84 10.02
CA TYR A 87 -8.95 6.55 10.13
C TYR A 87 -9.97 5.74 10.95
N GLU A 88 -11.02 6.41 11.44
CA GLU A 88 -12.04 5.81 12.32
C GLU A 88 -12.81 4.66 11.64
N ASP A 89 -13.30 4.86 10.41
CA ASP A 89 -13.98 3.83 9.61
C ASP A 89 -13.10 3.41 8.41
N MET A 90 -11.88 2.95 8.70
CA MET A 90 -10.89 2.54 7.71
C MET A 90 -11.21 1.17 7.08
N ALA A 91 -12.38 1.07 6.43
CA ALA A 91 -12.83 -0.12 5.75
C ALA A 91 -12.52 -0.09 4.23
N PRO A 92 -12.38 -1.25 3.56
CA PRO A 92 -12.03 -1.33 2.14
C PRO A 92 -13.02 -0.65 1.16
N TRP A 93 -14.23 -0.33 1.61
CA TRP A 93 -15.21 0.45 0.83
C TRP A 93 -15.01 1.97 0.94
N ASN A 94 -14.39 2.46 2.02
CA ASN A 94 -14.07 3.87 2.24
C ASN A 94 -12.68 4.26 1.70
N ILE A 95 -11.95 3.32 1.09
CA ILE A 95 -10.65 3.54 0.47
C ILE A 95 -10.81 3.40 -1.03
N VAL A 96 -10.24 4.31 -1.80
CA VAL A 96 -10.29 4.29 -3.26
C VAL A 96 -8.91 4.38 -3.89
N PHE A 97 -8.75 3.75 -5.05
CA PHE A 97 -7.67 4.05 -5.97
C PHE A 97 -8.00 5.32 -6.75
N ARG A 98 -7.14 6.34 -6.64
CA ARG A 98 -7.08 7.48 -7.57
C ARG A 98 -5.77 7.38 -8.34
N GLY A 99 -5.86 6.86 -9.57
CA GLY A 99 -4.68 6.47 -10.33
C GLY A 99 -3.84 5.44 -9.58
N ALA A 100 -2.57 5.77 -9.31
CA ALA A 100 -1.63 4.89 -8.62
C ALA A 100 -1.60 5.03 -7.09
N GLN A 101 -2.45 5.88 -6.50
CA GLN A 101 -2.49 6.16 -5.06
C GLN A 101 -3.79 5.65 -4.42
N LEU A 102 -3.72 5.36 -3.13
CA LEU A 102 -4.89 5.12 -2.30
C LEU A 102 -5.28 6.40 -1.56
N ASP A 103 -6.57 6.65 -1.47
CA ASP A 103 -7.16 7.81 -0.82
C ASP A 103 -8.35 7.38 0.05
N TYR A 104 -8.63 8.13 1.12
CA TYR A 104 -9.75 7.86 2.03
C TYR A 104 -10.90 8.81 1.73
N ILE A 105 -12.13 8.28 1.65
CA ILE A 105 -13.29 9.03 1.12
C ILE A 105 -14.50 9.05 2.07
N ASP A 106 -14.37 8.58 3.30
CA ASP A 106 -15.40 8.82 4.30
C ASP A 106 -15.29 10.26 4.83
N TYR A 107 -16.12 11.15 4.29
CA TYR A 107 -16.06 12.57 4.60
C TYR A 107 -16.49 12.91 6.02
N ASP A 108 -17.17 12.00 6.71
CA ASP A 108 -17.60 12.21 8.09
C ASP A 108 -16.43 12.06 9.07
N THR A 109 -15.40 11.28 8.71
CA THR A 109 -14.28 10.93 9.60
C THR A 109 -12.89 11.20 9.01
N LYS A 110 -12.79 11.65 7.75
CA LYS A 110 -11.51 11.82 7.02
C LYS A 110 -10.48 12.76 7.65
N ASP A 111 -10.90 13.67 8.53
CA ASP A 111 -10.00 14.65 9.16
C ASP A 111 -9.49 14.15 10.52
N HIS A 112 -9.85 12.91 10.91
CA HIS A 112 -9.48 12.29 12.17
C HIS A 112 -8.59 11.07 11.94
N THR A 113 -7.34 11.15 12.40
CA THR A 113 -6.38 10.04 12.37
C THR A 113 -6.00 9.61 13.78
N TYR A 114 -5.80 8.32 13.97
CA TYR A 114 -5.58 7.70 15.29
C TYR A 114 -4.17 7.16 15.48
N ASP A 115 -3.25 7.42 14.55
CA ASP A 115 -1.86 6.95 14.57
C ASP A 115 -1.18 7.17 15.93
N ASP A 116 -1.31 8.37 16.51
CA ASP A 116 -0.69 8.72 17.79
C ASP A 116 -1.43 8.17 19.02
N VAL A 117 -2.69 7.76 18.84
CA VAL A 117 -3.56 7.28 19.93
C VAL A 117 -3.48 5.75 20.06
N VAL A 118 -3.16 5.04 18.99
CA VAL A 118 -3.06 3.56 19.00
C VAL A 118 -2.09 3.05 20.08
N PRO A 119 -0.88 3.58 20.27
CA PRO A 119 0.01 3.11 21.33
C PRO A 119 -0.61 3.26 22.74
N LEU A 120 -1.34 4.34 22.98
CA LEU A 120 -2.04 4.57 24.24
C LEU A 120 -3.19 3.55 24.43
N VAL A 121 -3.92 3.23 23.37
CA VAL A 121 -4.97 2.19 23.42
C VAL A 121 -4.38 0.85 23.82
N TYR A 122 -3.21 0.48 23.30
CA TYR A 122 -2.53 -0.76 23.69
C TYR A 122 -2.14 -0.77 25.17
N GLN A 123 -1.59 0.32 25.69
CA GLN A 123 -1.26 0.44 27.13
C GLN A 123 -2.52 0.36 28.01
N ILE A 124 -3.60 1.03 27.61
CA ILE A 124 -4.89 0.96 28.32
C ILE A 124 -5.43 -0.47 28.28
N MET A 125 -5.38 -1.13 27.12
CA MET A 125 -5.78 -2.52 26.98
C MET A 125 -4.95 -3.43 27.89
N GLU A 126 -3.63 -3.25 27.98
CA GLU A 126 -2.77 -3.99 28.91
C GLU A 126 -3.22 -3.83 30.38
N VAL A 127 -3.49 -2.59 30.82
CA VAL A 127 -4.02 -2.32 32.16
C VAL A 127 -5.36 -3.03 32.38
N LEU A 128 -6.27 -2.96 31.40
CA LEU A 128 -7.58 -3.60 31.49
C LEU A 128 -7.48 -5.14 31.48
N PHE A 129 -6.56 -5.72 30.71
CA PHE A 129 -6.26 -7.16 30.72
C PHE A 129 -5.77 -7.60 32.11
N ASN A 130 -4.85 -6.85 32.71
CA ASN A 130 -4.32 -7.15 34.05
C ASN A 130 -5.38 -6.97 35.15
N TYR A 131 -6.16 -5.89 35.10
CA TYR A 131 -7.23 -5.66 36.07
C TYR A 131 -8.26 -6.79 36.07
N LYS A 132 -8.68 -7.20 34.86
CA LYS A 132 -9.61 -8.31 34.69
C LYS A 132 -9.02 -9.63 35.21
N ARG A 133 -7.74 -9.90 34.98
CA ARG A 133 -7.05 -11.06 35.56
C ARG A 133 -7.12 -11.05 37.09
N THR A 134 -6.87 -9.90 37.72
CA THR A 134 -6.97 -9.76 39.17
C THR A 134 -8.38 -10.05 39.69
N VAL A 135 -9.42 -9.56 38.99
CA VAL A 135 -10.83 -9.86 39.33
C VAL A 135 -11.13 -11.37 39.22
N GLU A 136 -10.59 -12.06 38.21
CA GLU A 136 -10.70 -13.52 38.08
C GLU A 136 -10.03 -14.26 39.24
N ASP A 137 -8.84 -13.82 39.67
CA ASP A 137 -8.11 -14.43 40.79
C ASP A 137 -8.85 -14.27 42.13
N PHE A 138 -9.67 -13.22 42.27
CA PHE A 138 -10.61 -13.07 43.39
C PHE A 138 -11.84 -13.99 43.30
N LYS A 139 -11.97 -14.80 42.24
CA LYS A 139 -13.16 -15.61 41.92
C LYS A 139 -14.44 -14.78 41.84
N ALA A 140 -14.30 -13.49 41.52
CA ALA A 140 -15.41 -12.57 41.33
C ALA A 140 -15.80 -12.54 39.84
N CYS A 141 -17.11 -12.40 39.58
CA CYS A 141 -17.75 -12.38 38.25
C CYS A 141 -17.75 -13.74 37.50
N GLY A 142 -18.95 -14.19 37.07
CA GLY A 142 -19.11 -15.32 36.14
C GLY A 142 -19.06 -14.89 34.66
N GLY A 143 -19.29 -15.81 33.71
CA GLY A 143 -18.95 -15.68 32.28
C GLY A 143 -19.81 -14.76 31.39
N LYS A 144 -20.26 -13.58 31.85
CA LYS A 144 -20.97 -12.63 30.96
C LYS A 144 -20.67 -11.17 31.30
N ALA A 145 -19.62 -10.64 30.68
CA ALA A 145 -19.48 -9.22 30.43
C ALA A 145 -19.25 -9.03 28.93
N GLY A 146 -20.11 -8.23 28.28
CA GLY A 146 -20.04 -7.94 26.85
C GLY A 146 -20.29 -6.46 26.61
N ASN A 147 -19.79 -5.95 25.49
CA ASN A 147 -20.11 -4.61 25.00
C ASN A 147 -20.91 -4.73 23.68
N PRO A 148 -21.61 -3.68 23.25
CA PRO A 148 -22.48 -3.73 22.06
C PRO A 148 -21.72 -3.82 20.72
N TYR A 149 -20.39 -3.76 20.72
CA TYR A 149 -19.56 -3.70 19.50
C TYR A 149 -18.83 -5.00 19.18
N ASN A 150 -19.08 -6.06 19.97
CA ASN A 150 -18.58 -7.42 19.71
C ASN A 150 -17.04 -7.52 19.55
N PHE A 151 -16.29 -6.54 20.08
CA PHE A 151 -14.84 -6.66 20.19
C PHE A 151 -14.51 -7.78 21.19
N PRO A 152 -13.72 -8.80 20.81
CA PRO A 152 -13.48 -9.96 21.65
C PRO A 152 -12.41 -9.68 22.70
N PHE A 153 -12.68 -8.92 23.77
CA PHE A 153 -11.74 -8.78 24.89
C PHE A 153 -12.56 -8.66 26.18
N VAL A 154 -12.36 -9.42 27.26
CA VAL A 154 -11.10 -9.70 27.96
C VAL A 154 -11.06 -11.14 28.54
N SER A 155 -12.12 -11.98 28.44
CA SER A 155 -12.07 -13.43 28.79
C SER A 155 -13.09 -14.27 28.03
N ASP A 156 -12.65 -15.44 27.57
CA ASP A 156 -13.30 -16.74 27.80
C ASP A 156 -12.27 -17.87 27.54
N CYS A 157 -11.24 -17.93 28.40
CA CYS A 157 -10.28 -19.04 28.53
C CYS A 157 -9.33 -19.33 27.35
N VAL A 158 -8.23 -18.59 27.19
CA VAL A 158 -6.92 -19.15 26.74
C VAL A 158 -5.74 -18.23 27.12
N ALA A 159 -4.57 -18.84 27.31
CA ALA A 159 -3.32 -18.26 27.82
C ALA A 159 -2.32 -17.84 26.73
N SER A 160 -1.37 -16.98 27.09
CA SER A 160 0.01 -17.03 26.60
C SER A 160 0.94 -16.37 27.63
N ASP A 161 1.95 -17.11 28.09
CA ASP A 161 3.05 -16.54 28.87
C ASP A 161 3.82 -15.59 27.95
N TYR A 162 3.99 -14.34 28.35
CA TYR A 162 4.84 -13.34 27.68
C TYR A 162 6.28 -13.83 27.52
N ARG A 163 6.50 -14.68 26.52
CA ARG A 163 7.81 -15.13 26.04
C ARG A 163 7.87 -14.87 24.53
N GLY A 164 7.92 -13.58 24.21
CA GLY A 164 8.55 -13.05 23.01
C GLY A 164 9.78 -12.24 23.40
N PRO A 165 10.63 -11.81 22.45
CA PRO A 165 11.84 -11.03 22.75
C PRO A 165 11.56 -9.63 23.34
N CYS A 166 10.32 -9.15 23.26
CA CYS A 166 9.92 -7.79 23.63
C CYS A 166 9.47 -7.73 25.09
N LYS A 167 10.32 -7.11 25.94
CA LYS A 167 10.09 -6.94 27.38
C LYS A 167 9.71 -5.51 27.77
N ASP A 168 9.74 -4.58 26.83
CA ASP A 168 9.42 -3.18 27.04
C ASP A 168 7.91 -2.96 26.81
N PRO A 169 7.14 -2.53 27.82
CA PRO A 169 5.72 -2.20 27.67
C PRO A 169 5.46 -1.08 26.64
N ALA A 170 6.45 -0.24 26.33
CA ALA A 170 6.34 0.78 25.28
C ALA A 170 6.47 0.20 23.86
N LEU A 171 7.05 -1.00 23.71
CA LEU A 171 7.25 -1.69 22.44
C LEU A 171 6.81 -3.17 22.56
N PRO A 172 5.53 -3.44 22.87
CA PRO A 172 5.09 -4.77 23.26
C PRO A 172 4.95 -5.75 22.08
N VAL A 173 5.02 -5.27 20.83
CA VAL A 173 4.71 -6.07 19.64
C VAL A 173 5.98 -6.61 18.98
N PRO A 174 6.23 -7.93 19.01
CA PRO A 174 7.34 -8.54 18.26
C PRO A 174 7.03 -8.61 16.76
N CYS A 175 8.01 -8.25 15.95
CA CYS A 175 7.91 -8.22 14.49
C CYS A 175 8.70 -9.34 13.80
N ARG A 176 8.38 -9.59 12.52
CA ARG A 176 9.06 -10.61 11.70
C ARG A 176 10.55 -10.32 11.51
N ASP A 177 10.96 -9.07 11.63
CA ASP A 177 12.35 -8.61 11.58
C ASP A 177 13.09 -8.77 12.93
N ASN A 178 12.49 -9.47 13.90
CA ASN A 178 12.97 -9.61 15.28
C ASN A 178 13.10 -8.29 16.06
N THR A 179 12.47 -7.20 15.59
CA THR A 179 12.38 -5.95 16.34
C THR A 179 11.09 -5.88 17.16
N CYS A 180 11.04 -4.94 18.10
CA CYS A 180 9.89 -4.66 18.94
C CYS A 180 9.30 -3.30 18.56
N ARG A 181 7.97 -3.22 18.41
CA ARG A 181 7.25 -2.01 17.99
C ARG A 181 6.11 -1.69 18.96
N SER A 182 5.66 -0.43 18.94
CA SER A 182 4.59 0.10 19.80
C SER A 182 3.25 -0.60 19.59
N ASP A 183 2.97 -1.00 18.35
CA ASP A 183 1.69 -1.57 17.94
C ASP A 183 1.84 -2.42 16.66
N TYR A 184 0.79 -3.16 16.33
CA TYR A 184 0.76 -4.03 15.15
C TYR A 184 0.88 -3.27 13.83
N VAL A 185 0.36 -2.04 13.74
CA VAL A 185 0.41 -1.23 12.51
C VAL A 185 1.83 -0.75 12.24
N ALA A 186 2.55 -0.28 13.27
CA ALA A 186 3.97 0.03 13.20
C ALA A 186 4.79 -1.19 12.75
N CYS A 187 4.42 -2.38 13.21
CA CYS A 187 5.04 -3.64 12.78
C CYS A 187 4.81 -3.96 11.29
N LEU A 188 3.57 -3.79 10.81
CA LEU A 188 3.24 -3.97 9.40
C LEU A 188 3.95 -2.95 8.52
N ARG A 189 4.03 -1.68 8.94
CA ARG A 189 4.76 -0.62 8.24
C ARG A 189 6.24 -0.95 8.11
N ALA A 190 6.88 -1.39 9.19
CA ALA A 190 8.28 -1.80 9.17
C ALA A 190 8.52 -2.99 8.21
N THR A 191 7.68 -4.03 8.30
CA THR A 191 7.77 -5.20 7.42
C THR A 191 7.57 -4.81 5.95
N SER A 192 6.58 -3.95 5.69
CA SER A 192 6.29 -3.42 4.36
C SER A 192 7.48 -2.64 3.79
N ALA A 193 8.18 -1.84 4.60
CA ALA A 193 9.34 -1.08 4.16
C ALA A 193 10.51 -2.00 3.75
N VAL A 194 10.78 -3.05 4.54
CA VAL A 194 11.82 -4.04 4.21
C VAL A 194 11.50 -4.76 2.89
N GLU A 195 10.25 -5.21 2.72
CA GLU A 195 9.84 -5.88 1.47
C GLU A 195 9.98 -4.98 0.24
N LEU A 196 9.67 -3.67 0.38
CA LEU A 196 9.87 -2.70 -0.70
C LEU A 196 11.35 -2.48 -1.03
N GLU A 197 12.22 -2.46 -0.03
CA GLU A 197 13.66 -2.33 -0.23
C GLU A 197 14.26 -3.56 -0.92
N GLU A 198 13.86 -4.76 -0.51
CA GLU A 198 14.26 -6.02 -1.16
C GLU A 198 13.83 -6.05 -2.62
N LEU A 199 12.60 -5.63 -2.93
CA LEU A 199 12.10 -5.54 -4.30
C LEU A 199 12.90 -4.51 -5.12
N ALA A 200 13.20 -3.35 -4.54
CA ALA A 200 14.01 -2.33 -5.21
C ALA A 200 15.42 -2.84 -5.51
N GLU A 201 16.03 -3.60 -4.59
CA GLU A 201 17.34 -4.21 -4.81
C GLU A 201 17.33 -5.26 -5.92
N VAL A 202 16.28 -6.09 -5.99
CA VAL A 202 16.09 -7.05 -7.09
C VAL A 202 15.98 -6.33 -8.43
N GLU A 203 15.20 -5.25 -8.51
CA GLU A 203 15.08 -4.45 -9.74
C GLU A 203 16.40 -3.76 -10.11
N ARG A 204 17.15 -3.23 -9.14
CA ARG A 204 18.49 -2.67 -9.37
C ARG A 204 19.45 -3.72 -9.95
N ARG A 205 19.46 -4.93 -9.40
CA ARG A 205 20.30 -6.03 -9.90
C ARG A 205 19.88 -6.48 -11.29
N LYS A 206 18.59 -6.50 -11.58
CA LYS A 206 18.07 -6.81 -12.92
C LYS A 206 18.50 -5.75 -13.93
N ALA A 207 18.30 -4.47 -13.61
CA ALA A 207 18.72 -3.35 -14.46
C ALA A 207 20.24 -3.34 -14.69
N ALA A 208 21.04 -3.62 -13.66
CA ALA A 208 22.49 -3.73 -13.80
C ALA A 208 22.91 -4.88 -14.73
N ARG A 209 22.25 -6.04 -14.65
CA ARG A 209 22.51 -7.16 -15.56
C ARG A 209 22.11 -6.85 -17.01
N GLU A 210 20.99 -6.17 -17.20
CA GLU A 210 20.53 -5.73 -18.52
C GLU A 210 21.48 -4.69 -19.12
N ALA A 211 21.94 -3.72 -18.33
CA ALA A 211 22.93 -2.73 -18.74
C ALA A 211 24.28 -3.38 -19.10
N LEU A 212 24.76 -4.32 -18.29
CA LEU A 212 25.98 -5.07 -18.58
C LEU A 212 25.87 -5.85 -19.89
N ARG A 213 24.73 -6.52 -20.10
CA ARG A 213 24.46 -7.24 -21.35
C ARG A 213 24.48 -6.30 -22.56
N ALA A 214 23.84 -5.14 -22.46
CA ALA A 214 23.82 -4.15 -23.53
C ALA A 214 25.22 -3.59 -23.82
N ALA A 215 26.05 -3.39 -22.80
CA ALA A 215 27.45 -2.95 -22.97
C ALA A 215 28.30 -4.00 -23.70
N VAL A 216 28.15 -5.29 -23.34
CA VAL A 216 28.85 -6.39 -24.03
C VAL A 216 28.39 -6.52 -25.48
N GLU A 217 27.09 -6.40 -25.75
CA GLU A 217 26.55 -6.41 -27.12
C GLU A 217 27.10 -5.22 -27.94
N ALA A 218 27.19 -4.01 -27.36
CA ALA A 218 27.75 -2.84 -28.03
C ALA A 218 29.25 -2.96 -28.33
N GLU A 219 30.05 -3.53 -27.41
CA GLU A 219 31.48 -3.80 -27.64
C GLU A 219 31.69 -4.86 -28.74
N ALA A 220 30.82 -5.88 -28.79
CA ALA A 220 30.87 -6.88 -29.86
C ALA A 220 30.58 -6.25 -31.23
N GLU A 221 29.58 -5.38 -31.34
CA GLU A 221 29.28 -4.63 -32.57
C GLU A 221 30.44 -3.71 -32.97
N LEU A 222 31.12 -3.08 -32.02
CA LEU A 222 32.29 -2.24 -32.29
C LEU A 222 33.47 -3.06 -32.81
N ALA A 223 33.76 -4.20 -32.17
CA ALA A 223 34.82 -5.10 -32.60
C ALA A 223 34.59 -5.61 -34.03
N GLU A 224 33.35 -5.97 -34.37
CA GLU A 224 32.97 -6.38 -35.73
C GLU A 224 33.21 -5.25 -36.76
N ARG A 225 32.81 -4.02 -36.43
CA ARG A 225 33.04 -2.84 -37.30
C ARG A 225 34.52 -2.54 -37.53
N GLU A 226 35.35 -2.78 -36.53
CA GLU A 226 36.79 -2.55 -36.59
C GLU A 226 37.58 -3.74 -37.17
N GLY A 227 36.90 -4.84 -37.52
CA GLY A 227 37.55 -6.06 -37.98
C GLY A 227 38.41 -6.75 -36.91
N ARG A 228 38.14 -6.46 -35.62
CA ARG A 228 38.77 -7.13 -34.49
C ARG A 228 38.05 -8.45 -34.23
N GLU A 229 38.81 -9.53 -34.08
CA GLU A 229 38.26 -10.83 -33.70
C GLU A 229 37.75 -10.77 -32.25
N TRP A 230 36.50 -11.18 -32.02
CA TRP A 230 35.92 -11.23 -30.68
C TRP A 230 36.58 -12.35 -29.87
N THR A 231 37.24 -12.00 -28.76
CA THR A 231 37.97 -12.94 -27.91
C THR A 231 37.41 -13.01 -26.49
N PRO A 232 37.64 -14.11 -25.75
CA PRO A 232 37.28 -14.21 -24.32
C PRO A 232 37.90 -13.10 -23.44
N GLN A 233 39.05 -12.56 -23.85
CA GLN A 233 39.69 -11.43 -23.17
C GLN A 233 38.90 -10.13 -23.39
N LEU A 234 38.47 -9.85 -24.63
CA LEU A 234 37.59 -8.71 -24.94
C LEU A 234 36.24 -8.83 -24.23
N ALA A 235 35.69 -10.04 -24.13
CA ALA A 235 34.44 -10.29 -23.38
C ALA A 235 34.60 -10.05 -21.86
N ALA A 236 35.77 -10.36 -21.29
CA ALA A 236 36.06 -10.12 -19.88
C ALA A 236 36.30 -8.62 -19.58
N GLU A 237 36.96 -7.91 -20.50
CA GLU A 237 37.17 -6.45 -20.42
C GLU A 237 35.84 -5.69 -20.51
N ALA A 238 34.93 -6.09 -21.42
CA ALA A 238 33.59 -5.52 -21.54
C ALA A 238 32.68 -5.84 -20.33
N GLY A 239 32.97 -6.91 -19.59
CA GLY A 239 32.21 -7.36 -18.42
C GLY A 239 32.67 -6.80 -17.07
N ALA A 240 33.83 -6.12 -17.03
CA ALA A 240 34.48 -5.63 -15.80
C ALA A 240 34.34 -4.11 -15.58
N ALA A 241 33.70 -3.39 -16.52
CA ALA A 241 33.40 -1.97 -16.47
C ALA A 241 32.01 -1.69 -15.88
#